data_AF-A0AAJ1MK72-F1
#
_entry.id   AF-A0AAJ1MK72-F1
#
_cell.length_a   1.000
_cell.length_b   1.000
_cell.length_c   1.000
_cell.angle_alpha   90.00
_cell.angle_beta   90.00
_cell.angle_gamma   90.00
#
_symmetry.space_group_name_H-M   'P 1'
#
loop_
_entity.id
_entity.type
_entity.pdbx_description
1 polymer ?
#
loop_
_entity_poly.entity_id
_entity_poly.type
_entity_poly.pdbx_seq_one_letter_code
_entity_poly.pdbx_strand_id
1 'polypeptide(L)'
;MSRKSFKKMQKTLDFIESNYYFIDIRLGAEEYGMTQRNNNEVLKAMFLKEGIEFPNDDGWNSLAEHVEVHNQYLTMKLGFNVTWKDAVFSWYENIYTPLYRAIMKRSVLRALPSMTTGEIYLAVSDHWFYLKERDEDISAEIAAYDFVYRNRERKNLIKKMFNFHGSDNMPKGRLSAA
;
A
#
# COMPACT_ATOMS: atom_id res chain seq x y z
N MET A 1 -8.13 14.30 -12.74
CA MET A 1 -8.56 12.96 -13.22
C MET A 1 -9.02 13.06 -14.68
N SER A 2 -8.78 12.07 -15.55
CA SER A 2 -9.29 12.12 -16.93
C SER A 2 -10.75 11.64 -17.00
N ARG A 3 -11.59 12.22 -17.86
CA ARG A 3 -12.96 11.75 -18.12
C ARG A 3 -13.03 10.24 -18.45
N LYS A 4 -11.95 9.69 -19.01
CA LYS A 4 -11.85 8.28 -19.40
C LYS A 4 -11.67 7.36 -18.19
N SER A 5 -10.88 7.79 -17.20
CA SER A 5 -10.67 7.06 -15.94
C SER A 5 -11.95 7.06 -15.09
N PHE A 6 -12.62 8.21 -14.99
CA PHE A 6 -13.91 8.32 -14.29
C PHE A 6 -14.98 7.42 -14.92
N LYS A 7 -15.12 7.41 -16.26
CA LYS A 7 -16.07 6.52 -16.95
C LYS A 7 -15.73 5.03 -16.79
N LYS A 8 -14.45 4.66 -16.70
CA LYS A 8 -14.04 3.26 -16.52
C LYS A 8 -14.33 2.78 -15.09
N MET A 9 -14.07 3.64 -14.11
CA MET A 9 -14.39 3.42 -12.71
C MET A 9 -15.90 3.36 -12.50
N GLN A 10 -16.66 4.33 -13.03
CA GLN A 10 -18.12 4.31 -12.98
C GLN A 10 -18.69 3.04 -13.60
N LYS A 11 -18.22 2.61 -14.78
CA LYS A 11 -18.66 1.33 -15.37
C LYS A 11 -18.34 0.10 -14.53
N THR A 12 -17.27 0.15 -13.74
CA THR A 12 -16.88 -0.95 -12.85
C THR A 12 -17.75 -0.93 -11.60
N LEU A 13 -18.06 0.25 -11.07
CA LEU A 13 -19.04 0.46 -10.00
C LEU A 13 -20.43 0.01 -10.46
N ASP A 14 -20.90 0.45 -11.63
CA ASP A 14 -22.17 0.03 -12.24
C ASP A 14 -22.22 -1.50 -12.48
N PHE A 15 -21.08 -2.13 -12.82
CA PHE A 15 -20.99 -3.59 -12.98
C PHE A 15 -21.06 -4.35 -11.65
N ILE A 16 -20.49 -3.78 -10.58
CA ILE A 16 -20.59 -4.31 -9.21
C ILE A 16 -22.04 -4.11 -8.69
N GLU A 17 -22.64 -2.95 -8.96
CA GLU A 17 -24.04 -2.62 -8.64
C GLU A 17 -25.04 -3.50 -9.42
N SER A 18 -24.72 -3.88 -10.66
CA SER A 18 -25.58 -4.71 -11.51
C SER A 18 -25.53 -6.21 -11.21
N ASN A 19 -24.55 -6.71 -10.45
CA ASN A 19 -24.40 -8.15 -10.14
C ASN A 19 -24.67 -8.50 -8.67
N TYR A 20 -25.04 -7.53 -7.84
CA TYR A 20 -25.51 -7.73 -6.47
C TYR A 20 -26.86 -7.02 -6.30
N TYR A 21 -27.96 -7.77 -6.43
CA TYR A 21 -29.31 -7.25 -6.24
C TYR A 21 -29.51 -6.71 -4.81
N PHE A 22 -30.11 -5.51 -4.73
CA PHE A 22 -30.92 -4.91 -3.64
C PHE A 22 -30.23 -4.19 -2.45
N ILE A 23 -30.31 -2.85 -2.43
CA ILE A 23 -31.17 -2.00 -1.54
C ILE A 23 -30.55 -0.62 -1.33
N ASP A 24 -31.43 0.36 -1.36
CA ASP A 24 -31.30 1.78 -1.03
C ASP A 24 -30.46 2.04 0.25
N ILE A 25 -29.12 2.09 0.13
CA ILE A 25 -28.22 2.40 1.25
C ILE A 25 -28.15 3.92 1.44
N ARG A 26 -29.30 4.51 1.75
CA ARG A 26 -29.39 5.74 2.55
C ARG A 26 -30.02 5.47 3.92
N LEU A 27 -30.48 4.24 4.14
CA LEU A 27 -30.95 3.70 5.42
C LEU A 27 -30.22 2.38 5.68
N GLY A 28 -29.50 2.28 6.80
CA GLY A 28 -28.99 1.00 7.31
C GLY A 28 -27.53 0.66 6.97
N ALA A 29 -26.58 1.53 7.33
CA ALA A 29 -25.17 1.12 7.42
C ALA A 29 -24.90 0.13 8.57
N GLU A 30 -25.87 -0.09 9.48
CA GLU A 30 -25.80 -1.07 10.56
C GLU A 30 -26.50 -2.40 10.23
N GLU A 31 -27.38 -2.45 9.22
CA GLU A 31 -28.24 -3.63 8.97
C GLU A 31 -27.61 -4.66 8.01
N TYR A 32 -26.59 -4.27 7.23
CA TYR A 32 -25.96 -5.13 6.20
C TYR A 32 -24.47 -5.47 6.47
N GLY A 33 -24.06 -5.53 7.74
CA GLY A 33 -22.83 -6.15 8.26
C GLY A 33 -21.74 -6.50 7.23
N MET A 34 -21.10 -5.50 6.61
CA MET A 34 -19.95 -5.76 5.74
C MET A 34 -18.81 -6.29 6.61
N THR A 35 -18.47 -7.57 6.42
CA THR A 35 -17.32 -8.20 7.07
C THR A 35 -16.04 -7.81 6.33
N GLN A 36 -14.89 -7.87 7.01
CA GLN A 36 -13.58 -7.63 6.37
C GLN A 36 -13.36 -8.46 5.11
N ARG A 37 -13.90 -9.69 5.07
CA ARG A 37 -13.87 -10.56 3.89
C ARG A 37 -14.56 -9.93 2.67
N ASN A 38 -15.70 -9.25 2.86
CA ASN A 38 -16.42 -8.58 1.78
C ASN A 38 -15.67 -7.35 1.27
N ASN A 39 -15.00 -6.61 2.17
CA ASN A 39 -14.17 -5.45 1.81
C ASN A 39 -13.01 -5.86 0.89
N ASN A 40 -12.32 -6.96 1.20
CA ASN A 40 -11.20 -7.46 0.40
C ASN A 40 -11.60 -7.81 -1.03
N GLU A 41 -12.72 -8.50 -1.23
CA GLU A 41 -13.19 -8.87 -2.57
C GLU A 41 -13.50 -7.64 -3.43
N VAL A 42 -14.09 -6.60 -2.84
CA VAL A 42 -14.34 -5.32 -3.52
C VAL A 42 -13.02 -4.66 -3.91
N LEU A 43 -12.06 -4.54 -2.98
CA LEU A 43 -10.75 -3.96 -3.27
C LEU A 43 -10.00 -4.77 -4.35
N LYS A 44 -10.05 -6.09 -4.27
CA LYS A 44 -9.46 -7.00 -5.27
C LYS A 44 -10.07 -6.76 -6.64
N ALA A 45 -11.39 -6.69 -6.74
CA ALA A 45 -12.08 -6.41 -8.00
C ALA A 45 -11.74 -5.02 -8.59
N MET A 46 -11.61 -4.00 -7.72
CA MET A 46 -11.30 -2.63 -8.13
C MET A 46 -9.84 -2.45 -8.56
N PHE A 47 -8.90 -2.93 -7.77
CA PHE A 47 -7.48 -2.54 -7.88
C PHE A 47 -6.61 -3.53 -8.64
N LEU A 48 -7.04 -4.79 -8.78
CA LEU A 48 -6.30 -5.77 -9.58
C LEU A 48 -6.17 -5.31 -11.04
N LYS A 49 -7.26 -4.80 -11.63
CA LYS A 49 -7.26 -4.28 -13.02
C LYS A 49 -6.53 -2.95 -13.18
N GLU A 50 -6.23 -2.27 -12.08
CA GLU A 50 -5.46 -1.03 -12.04
C GLU A 50 -3.96 -1.30 -11.80
N GLY A 51 -3.57 -2.57 -11.67
CA GLY A 51 -2.16 -3.01 -11.70
C GLY A 51 -1.52 -3.16 -10.32
N ILE A 52 -2.29 -3.16 -9.23
CA ILE A 52 -1.82 -3.68 -7.94
C ILE A 52 -1.98 -5.20 -7.94
N GLU A 53 -0.88 -5.87 -7.58
CA GLU A 53 -0.84 -7.32 -7.43
C GLU A 53 -0.16 -7.65 -6.11
N PHE A 54 -0.75 -8.57 -5.36
CA PHE A 54 -0.19 -9.14 -4.14
C PHE A 54 0.06 -10.64 -4.35
N PRO A 55 1.11 -11.20 -3.74
CA PRO A 55 1.42 -12.63 -3.87
C PRO A 55 0.41 -13.52 -3.13
N ASN A 56 -0.33 -12.98 -2.16
CA ASN A 56 -1.29 -13.69 -1.33
C ASN A 56 -2.41 -12.73 -0.85
N ASP A 57 -3.39 -13.26 -0.12
CA ASP A 57 -4.52 -12.46 0.38
C ASP A 57 -4.15 -11.54 1.56
N ASP A 58 -3.00 -11.74 2.22
CA ASP A 58 -2.55 -10.87 3.32
C ASP A 58 -2.30 -9.43 2.83
N GLY A 59 -1.78 -9.27 1.62
CA GLY A 59 -1.62 -7.94 1.02
C GLY A 59 -2.96 -7.23 0.78
N TRP A 60 -4.02 -7.98 0.45
CA TRP A 60 -5.37 -7.42 0.34
C TRP A 60 -5.95 -7.05 1.71
N ASN A 61 -5.69 -7.85 2.74
CA ASN A 61 -6.05 -7.53 4.13
C ASN A 61 -5.40 -6.21 4.58
N SER A 62 -4.09 -6.04 4.35
CA SER A 62 -3.39 -4.80 4.68
C SER A 62 -3.92 -3.60 3.90
N LEU A 63 -4.26 -3.78 2.61
CA LEU A 63 -4.87 -2.72 1.83
C LEU A 63 -6.23 -2.27 2.41
N ALA A 64 -7.06 -3.23 2.84
CA ALA A 64 -8.33 -2.94 3.50
C ALA A 64 -8.13 -2.20 4.83
N GLU A 65 -7.11 -2.57 5.60
CA GLU A 65 -6.73 -1.88 6.82
C GLU A 65 -6.33 -0.42 6.57
N HIS A 66 -5.57 -0.13 5.49
CA HIS A 66 -5.22 1.25 5.13
C HIS A 66 -6.46 2.10 4.81
N VAL A 67 -7.44 1.51 4.09
CA VAL A 67 -8.71 2.17 3.80
C VAL A 67 -9.50 2.42 5.09
N GLU A 68 -9.50 1.48 6.01
CA GLU A 68 -10.20 1.61 7.29
C GLU A 68 -9.57 2.68 8.18
N VAL A 69 -8.23 2.74 8.26
CA VAL A 69 -7.52 3.82 8.96
C VAL A 69 -7.85 5.18 8.35
N HIS A 70 -7.92 5.27 7.02
CA HIS A 70 -8.34 6.49 6.33
C HIS A 70 -9.79 6.86 6.63
N ASN A 71 -10.70 5.87 6.70
CA ASN A 71 -12.09 6.09 7.11
C ASN A 71 -12.14 6.71 8.52
N GLN A 72 -11.47 6.09 9.48
CA GLN A 72 -11.45 6.55 10.87
C GLN A 72 -10.89 7.98 10.97
N TYR A 73 -9.81 8.27 10.24
CA TYR A 73 -9.27 9.63 10.14
C TYR A 73 -10.28 10.63 9.58
N LEU A 74 -10.95 10.30 8.47
CA LEU A 74 -11.97 11.18 7.87
C LEU A 74 -13.16 11.40 8.79
N THR A 75 -13.68 10.34 9.40
CA THR A 75 -14.79 10.37 10.35
C THR A 75 -14.44 11.29 11.53
N MET A 76 -13.24 11.17 12.09
CA MET A 76 -12.75 12.05 13.15
C MET A 76 -12.62 13.50 12.67
N LYS A 77 -12.04 13.73 11.49
CA LYS A 77 -11.78 15.08 10.96
C LYS A 77 -13.07 15.83 10.60
N LEU A 78 -14.08 15.13 10.07
CA LEU A 78 -15.34 15.71 9.62
C LEU A 78 -16.41 15.78 10.71
N GLY A 79 -16.24 15.03 11.81
CA GLY A 79 -17.19 15.02 12.93
C GLY A 79 -18.49 14.26 12.65
N PHE A 80 -18.54 13.43 11.60
CA PHE A 80 -19.65 12.54 11.31
C PHE A 80 -19.14 11.23 10.70
N ASN A 81 -19.94 10.16 10.82
CA ASN A 81 -19.58 8.84 10.32
C ASN A 81 -19.47 8.82 8.79
N VAL A 82 -18.27 8.53 8.27
CA VAL A 82 -18.02 8.32 6.84
C VAL A 82 -18.25 6.85 6.51
N THR A 83 -19.04 6.58 5.47
CA THR A 83 -19.26 5.19 5.06
C THR A 83 -17.98 4.58 4.49
N TRP A 84 -17.81 3.27 4.61
CA TRP A 84 -16.65 2.59 4.03
C TRP A 84 -16.53 2.84 2.51
N LYS A 85 -17.66 2.91 1.78
CA LYS A 85 -17.65 3.22 0.34
C LYS A 85 -17.12 4.62 0.05
N ASP A 86 -17.56 5.62 0.82
CA ASP A 86 -17.07 7.00 0.68
C ASP A 86 -15.58 7.11 1.07
N ALA A 87 -15.16 6.35 2.08
CA ALA A 87 -13.77 6.25 2.46
C ALA A 87 -12.90 5.62 1.35
N VAL A 88 -13.35 4.54 0.71
CA VAL A 88 -12.68 3.94 -0.47
C VAL A 88 -12.54 4.95 -1.60
N PHE A 89 -13.61 5.70 -1.91
CA PHE A 89 -13.57 6.72 -2.96
C PHE A 89 -12.57 7.82 -2.64
N SER A 90 -12.64 8.36 -1.42
CA SER A 90 -11.68 9.37 -0.95
C SER A 90 -10.25 8.85 -0.94
N TRP A 91 -10.04 7.62 -0.49
CA TRP A 91 -8.74 6.97 -0.48
C TRP A 91 -8.20 6.75 -1.91
N TYR A 92 -9.06 6.34 -2.84
CA TYR A 92 -8.71 6.17 -4.26
C TYR A 92 -8.15 7.47 -4.86
N GLU A 93 -8.83 8.59 -4.62
CA GLU A 93 -8.44 9.88 -5.18
C GLU A 93 -7.23 10.49 -4.48
N ASN A 94 -7.20 10.47 -3.14
CA ASN A 94 -6.26 11.26 -2.36
C ASN A 94 -5.00 10.48 -1.95
N ILE A 95 -5.06 9.14 -1.88
CA ILE A 95 -3.96 8.29 -1.42
C ILE A 95 -3.48 7.37 -2.54
N TYR A 96 -4.35 6.50 -3.05
CA TYR A 96 -4.00 5.52 -4.07
C TYR A 96 -3.46 6.14 -5.34
N THR A 97 -4.23 7.02 -5.99
CA THR A 97 -3.87 7.57 -7.29
C THR A 97 -2.53 8.33 -7.27
N PRO A 98 -2.27 9.28 -6.35
CA PRO A 98 -0.98 9.98 -6.34
C PRO A 98 0.18 9.04 -6.02
N LEU A 99 0.00 8.11 -5.09
CA LEU A 99 1.04 7.17 -4.70
C LEU A 99 1.37 6.16 -5.80
N TYR A 100 0.34 5.57 -6.41
CA TYR A 100 0.50 4.65 -7.53
C TYR A 100 1.25 5.33 -8.69
N ARG A 101 0.93 6.58 -9.02
CA ARG A 101 1.66 7.35 -10.04
C ARG A 101 3.13 7.58 -9.68
N ALA A 102 3.42 7.86 -8.42
CA ALA A 102 4.80 8.01 -7.93
C ALA A 102 5.58 6.68 -8.07
N ILE A 103 4.96 5.57 -7.69
CA ILE A 103 5.56 4.22 -7.75
C ILE A 103 5.82 3.78 -9.19
N MET A 104 4.89 4.06 -10.10
CA MET A 104 5.01 3.65 -11.51
C MET A 104 6.11 4.41 -12.27
N LYS A 105 6.78 5.38 -11.64
CA LYS A 105 7.99 5.99 -12.22
C LYS A 105 9.09 4.93 -12.35
N ARG A 106 9.68 4.84 -13.55
CA ARG A 106 10.71 3.83 -13.89
C ARG A 106 11.92 3.82 -12.95
N SER A 107 12.23 4.93 -12.28
CA SER A 107 13.30 4.98 -11.28
C SER A 107 12.96 4.24 -9.99
N VAL A 108 11.70 4.28 -9.54
CA VAL A 108 11.21 3.59 -8.34
C VAL A 108 11.13 2.08 -8.59
N LEU A 109 10.41 1.66 -9.65
CA LEU A 109 10.27 0.23 -9.99
C LEU A 109 11.63 -0.47 -10.17
N ARG A 110 12.58 0.15 -10.89
CA ARG A 110 13.92 -0.42 -11.08
C ARG A 110 14.72 -0.56 -9.80
N ALA A 111 14.40 0.22 -8.77
CA ALA A 111 15.10 0.14 -7.49
C ALA A 111 14.56 -0.98 -6.59
N LEU A 112 13.36 -1.51 -6.88
CA LEU A 112 12.65 -2.51 -6.09
C LEU A 112 12.26 -3.74 -6.94
N PRO A 113 13.19 -4.38 -7.65
CA PRO A 113 12.87 -5.42 -8.63
C PRO A 113 12.34 -6.73 -8.02
N SER A 114 12.47 -6.91 -6.70
CA SER A 114 12.08 -8.13 -5.98
C SER A 114 10.74 -8.00 -5.27
N MET A 115 10.00 -6.91 -5.46
CA MET A 115 8.72 -6.65 -4.81
C MET A 115 7.63 -6.51 -5.86
N THR A 116 6.42 -7.00 -5.56
CA THR A 116 5.26 -6.77 -6.41
C THR A 116 4.80 -5.31 -6.33
N THR A 117 3.98 -4.87 -7.29
CA THR A 117 3.42 -3.50 -7.25
C THR A 117 2.64 -3.24 -5.97
N GLY A 118 1.89 -4.23 -5.46
CA GLY A 118 1.16 -4.13 -4.21
C GLY A 118 2.07 -4.02 -2.99
N GLU A 119 3.14 -4.82 -2.91
CA GLU A 119 4.11 -4.75 -1.81
C GLU A 119 4.83 -3.39 -1.79
N ILE A 120 5.21 -2.87 -2.96
CA ILE A 120 5.79 -1.52 -3.06
C ILE A 120 4.76 -0.48 -2.62
N TYR A 121 3.50 -0.63 -3.03
CA TYR A 121 2.43 0.27 -2.66
C TYR A 121 2.24 0.36 -1.15
N LEU A 122 2.05 -0.77 -0.46
CA LEU A 122 1.86 -0.79 0.99
C LEU A 122 3.06 -0.17 1.71
N ALA A 123 4.28 -0.61 1.36
CA ALA A 123 5.49 -0.13 2.03
C ALA A 123 5.73 1.38 1.85
N VAL A 124 5.45 1.94 0.67
CA VAL A 124 5.57 3.39 0.45
C VAL A 124 4.38 4.13 1.06
N SER A 125 3.18 3.52 1.12
CA SER A 125 2.00 4.10 1.79
C SER A 125 2.27 4.29 3.28
N ASP A 126 2.80 3.28 3.97
CA ASP A 126 3.17 3.36 5.39
C ASP A 126 4.24 4.43 5.63
N HIS A 127 5.26 4.44 4.77
CA HIS A 127 6.32 5.42 4.83
C HIS A 127 5.79 6.84 4.61
N TRP A 128 4.86 7.02 3.69
CA TRP A 128 4.25 8.31 3.41
C TRP A 128 3.39 8.80 4.58
N PHE A 129 2.61 7.90 5.19
CA PHE A 129 1.86 8.21 6.41
C PHE A 129 2.78 8.69 7.53
N TYR A 130 3.86 7.97 7.81
CA TYR A 130 4.87 8.37 8.80
C TYR A 130 5.53 9.71 8.50
N LEU A 131 5.83 9.99 7.23
CA LEU A 131 6.39 11.29 6.83
C LEU A 131 5.39 12.43 7.04
N LYS A 132 4.10 12.19 6.77
CA LYS A 132 3.02 13.16 6.96
C LYS A 132 2.78 13.54 8.42
N GLU A 133 3.17 12.70 9.39
CA GLU A 133 3.12 13.06 10.81
C GLU A 133 4.07 14.23 11.16
N ARG A 134 5.13 14.44 10.36
CA ARG A 134 6.13 15.49 10.57
C ARG A 134 5.93 16.69 9.65
N ASP A 135 5.40 16.44 8.47
CA ASP A 135 5.13 17.45 7.45
C ASP A 135 3.95 16.99 6.59
N GLU A 136 2.77 17.57 6.87
CA GLU A 136 1.51 17.21 6.22
C GLU A 136 1.55 17.42 4.69
N ASP A 137 2.41 18.32 4.19
CA ASP A 137 2.50 18.69 2.78
C ASP A 137 3.44 17.77 1.97
N ILE A 138 4.08 16.78 2.61
CA ILE A 138 4.90 15.80 1.89
C ILE A 138 4.05 15.10 0.84
N SER A 139 4.53 15.16 -0.41
CA SER A 139 3.91 14.50 -1.54
C SER A 139 4.25 13.00 -1.60
N ALA A 140 3.37 12.22 -2.23
CA ALA A 140 3.60 10.79 -2.46
C ALA A 140 4.87 10.51 -3.27
N GLU A 141 5.25 11.45 -4.15
CA GLU A 141 6.47 11.35 -4.94
C GLU A 141 7.73 11.45 -4.07
N ILE A 142 7.77 12.42 -3.15
CA ILE A 142 8.87 12.56 -2.19
C ILE A 142 8.95 11.30 -1.33
N ALA A 143 7.81 10.80 -0.83
CA ALA A 143 7.78 9.58 -0.03
C ALA A 143 8.33 8.36 -0.79
N ALA A 144 7.94 8.19 -2.06
CA ALA A 144 8.45 7.10 -2.89
C ALA A 144 9.97 7.16 -3.10
N TYR A 145 10.51 8.36 -3.35
CA TYR A 145 11.96 8.53 -3.52
C TYR A 145 12.73 8.36 -2.21
N ASP A 146 12.23 8.90 -1.10
CA ASP A 146 12.85 8.73 0.22
C ASP A 146 12.86 7.25 0.64
N PHE A 147 11.77 6.52 0.41
CA PHE A 147 11.72 5.08 0.65
C PHE A 147 12.79 4.31 -0.15
N VAL A 148 12.92 4.61 -1.45
CA VAL A 148 13.95 4.00 -2.30
C VAL A 148 15.35 4.31 -1.80
N TYR A 149 15.62 5.56 -1.44
CA TYR A 149 16.91 5.99 -0.92
C TYR A 149 17.27 5.23 0.37
N ARG A 150 16.36 5.20 1.35
CA ARG A 150 16.55 4.50 2.63
C ARG A 150 16.73 2.99 2.44
N ASN A 151 16.00 2.37 1.52
CA ASN A 151 16.14 0.94 1.27
C ASN A 151 17.51 0.61 0.67
N ARG A 152 18.06 1.46 -0.21
CA ARG A 152 19.42 1.30 -0.74
C ARG A 152 20.47 1.45 0.36
N GLU A 153 20.36 2.46 1.20
CA GLU A 153 21.29 2.67 2.32
C GLU A 153 21.27 1.49 3.29
N ARG A 154 20.08 0.98 3.65
CA ARG A 154 19.95 -0.22 4.48
C ARG A 154 20.63 -1.43 3.86
N LYS A 155 20.43 -1.68 2.56
CA LYS A 155 21.08 -2.79 1.84
C LYS A 155 22.61 -2.64 1.83
N ASN A 156 23.11 -1.42 1.64
CA ASN A 156 24.55 -1.12 1.68
C ASN A 156 25.14 -1.37 3.07
N LEU A 157 24.44 -0.99 4.14
CA LEU A 157 24.84 -1.25 5.52
C LEU A 157 24.91 -2.75 5.82
N ILE A 158 23.86 -3.50 5.48
CA ILE A 158 23.82 -4.96 5.60
C ILE A 158 25.02 -5.57 4.86
N LYS A 159 25.27 -5.18 3.61
CA LYS A 159 26.42 -5.68 2.84
C LYS A 159 27.75 -5.39 3.54
N LYS A 160 27.94 -4.19 4.10
CA LYS A 160 29.16 -3.86 4.88
C LYS A 160 29.30 -4.73 6.13
N MET A 161 28.21 -4.96 6.86
CA MET A 161 28.22 -5.80 8.07
C MET A 161 28.57 -7.25 7.77
N PHE A 162 28.02 -7.82 6.69
CA PHE A 162 28.26 -9.23 6.34
C PHE A 162 29.55 -9.46 5.55
N ASN A 163 30.06 -8.46 4.84
CA ASN A 163 31.39 -8.52 4.18
C ASN A 163 32.57 -8.32 5.15
N PHE A 164 32.32 -8.11 6.45
CA PHE A 164 33.34 -7.99 7.49
C PHE A 164 33.62 -9.36 8.16
N HIS A 165 33.95 -10.38 7.36
CA HIS A 165 34.59 -11.61 7.86
C HIS A 165 36.02 -11.69 7.30
N GLY A 166 37.00 -11.63 8.21
CA GLY A 166 38.36 -11.19 7.97
C GLY A 166 39.25 -12.09 7.13
N SER A 167 40.12 -11.45 6.35
CA SER A 167 41.49 -11.93 6.16
C SER A 167 42.26 -11.70 7.46
N ASP A 168 43.01 -12.70 7.89
CA ASP A 168 44.00 -12.70 8.99
C ASP A 168 43.47 -12.88 10.42
N ASN A 169 43.24 -14.15 10.80
CA ASN A 169 43.95 -14.86 11.88
C ASN A 169 43.11 -16.02 12.39
N MET A 170 43.23 -17.18 11.73
CA MET A 170 42.94 -18.46 12.39
C MET A 170 44.26 -18.91 13.03
N PRO A 171 44.37 -19.05 14.37
CA PRO A 171 45.56 -19.62 14.95
C PRO A 171 45.66 -21.07 14.46
N LYS A 172 46.70 -21.35 13.66
CA LYS A 172 47.09 -22.72 13.32
C LYS A 172 47.56 -23.40 14.60
N GLY A 173 46.60 -23.96 15.35
CA GLY A 173 46.88 -24.85 16.47
C GLY A 173 47.69 -26.03 15.95
N ARG A 174 48.97 -26.08 16.34
CA ARG A 174 49.88 -27.17 16.05
C ARG A 174 49.32 -28.47 16.65
N LEU A 175 49.29 -29.51 15.84
CA LEU A 175 49.46 -30.88 16.33
C LEU A 175 50.85 -30.97 16.98
N SER A 176 50.90 -31.38 18.25
CA SER A 176 52.13 -31.85 18.90
C SER A 176 51.78 -32.80 20.04
N ALA A 177 52.41 -33.97 19.97
CA ALA A 177 52.33 -35.14 20.83
C ALA A 177 52.52 -34.90 22.34
N ALA A 178 51.84 -35.74 23.13
CA ALA A 178 52.36 -36.43 24.30
C ALA A 178 51.55 -37.72 24.50
#